data_AF-A0A6P0XW83-F1
#
_entry.id   AF-A0A6P0XW83-F1
#
_cell.length_a   1.000
_cell.length_b   1.000
_cell.length_c   1.000
_cell.angle_alpha   90.00
_cell.angle_beta   90.00
_cell.angle_gamma   90.00
#
_symmetry.space_group_name_H-M   'P 1'
#
loop_
_entity.id
_entity.type
_entity.pdbx_description
1 polymer ?
#
loop_
_entity_poly.entity_id
_entity_poly.type
_entity_poly.pdbx_seq_one_letter_code
_entity_poly.pdbx_strand_id
1 'polypeptide(L)'
;CPVLPDLVIEIISPGQTFGQLTAKAKDYLDAGVLRVWVVDSKARSITVFYPDAPPQTYMGDTLLIDSLFEGLELTAEQVFIKAGIPNTILPS
;
A
#
# COMPACT_ATOMS: atom_id res chain seq x y z
N CYS A 1 12.95 5.37 24.18
CA CYS A 1 11.58 5.72 23.72
C CYS A 1 11.30 4.96 22.42
N PRO A 2 10.09 4.44 22.19
CA PRO A 2 9.75 3.86 20.90
C PRO A 2 9.73 4.98 19.83
N VAL A 3 10.37 4.73 18.70
CA VAL A 3 10.34 5.63 17.54
C VAL A 3 9.14 5.25 16.69
N LEU A 4 8.30 6.22 16.34
CA LEU A 4 7.18 6.00 15.43
C LEU A 4 7.73 5.86 14.00
N PRO A 5 7.27 4.87 13.23
CA PRO A 5 7.65 4.76 11.83
C PRO A 5 6.97 5.84 10.99
N ASP A 6 7.68 6.34 9.98
CA ASP A 6 7.11 7.25 9.00
C ASP A 6 6.11 6.53 8.07
N LEU A 7 6.37 5.26 7.77
CA LEU A 7 5.51 4.40 6.93
C LEU A 7 5.27 3.03 7.55
N VAL A 8 4.01 2.60 7.53
CA VAL A 8 3.60 1.22 7.82
C VAL A 8 3.06 0.58 6.53
N ILE A 9 3.45 -0.66 6.25
CA ILE A 9 2.93 -1.43 5.12
C ILE A 9 2.19 -2.66 5.67
N GLU A 10 0.91 -2.77 5.36
CA GLU A 10 0.07 -3.92 5.69
C GLU A 10 -0.28 -4.67 4.40
N ILE A 11 -0.02 -5.97 4.36
CA ILE A 11 -0.33 -6.83 3.20
C ILE A 11 -1.54 -7.68 3.57
N ILE A 12 -2.60 -7.66 2.75
CA ILE A 12 -3.80 -8.48 2.99
C ILE A 12 -3.42 -9.95 2.97
N SER A 13 -3.56 -10.61 4.12
CA SER A 13 -3.38 -12.06 4.24
C SER A 13 -4.67 -12.83 3.92
N PRO A 14 -4.58 -14.15 3.62
CA PRO A 14 -5.78 -14.97 3.45
C PRO A 14 -6.71 -14.87 4.67
N GLY A 15 -7.96 -14.50 4.43
CA GLY A 15 -8.97 -14.37 5.49
C GLY A 15 -9.07 -12.98 6.12
N GLN A 16 -8.13 -12.07 5.83
CA GLN A 16 -8.29 -10.65 6.13
C GLN A 16 -9.08 -9.92 5.04
N THR A 17 -9.81 -8.89 5.43
CA THR A 17 -10.52 -8.01 4.50
C THR A 17 -9.85 -6.64 4.43
N PHE A 18 -10.04 -5.96 3.31
CA PHE A 18 -9.62 -4.57 3.14
C PHE A 18 -10.19 -3.66 4.25
N GLY A 19 -11.44 -3.87 4.66
CA GLY A 19 -12.07 -3.10 5.75
C GLY A 19 -11.38 -3.27 7.10
N GLN A 20 -10.92 -4.49 7.43
CA GLN A 20 -10.14 -4.73 8.66
C GLN A 20 -8.80 -3.98 8.64
N LEU A 21 -8.09 -4.01 7.51
CA LEU A 21 -6.82 -3.27 7.39
C LEU A 21 -7.02 -1.76 7.31
N THR A 22 -8.15 -1.29 6.77
CA THR A 22 -8.52 0.13 6.80
C THR A 22 -8.70 0.62 8.23
N ALA A 23 -9.32 -0.18 9.11
CA ALA A 23 -9.42 0.15 10.53
C ALA A 23 -8.04 0.26 11.19
N LYS A 24 -7.14 -0.70 10.95
CA LYS A 24 -5.76 -0.63 11.45
C LYS A 24 -4.99 0.56 10.90
N ALA A 25 -5.16 0.88 9.61
CA ALA A 25 -4.55 2.03 8.97
C ALA A 25 -4.97 3.32 9.66
N LYS A 26 -6.26 3.46 10.01
CA LYS A 26 -6.75 4.57 10.82
C LYS A 26 -6.06 4.62 12.19
N ASP A 27 -5.96 3.49 12.90
CA ASP A 27 -5.31 3.44 14.21
C ASP A 27 -3.84 3.89 14.16
N TYR A 28 -3.09 3.51 13.12
CA TYR A 28 -1.71 3.96 12.92
C TYR A 28 -1.61 5.46 12.66
N LEU A 29 -2.49 6.00 11.81
CA LEU A 29 -2.52 7.44 11.53
C LEU A 29 -2.89 8.24 12.78
N ASP A 30 -3.89 7.78 13.54
CA ASP A 30 -4.30 8.39 14.81
C ASP A 30 -3.16 8.33 15.86
N ALA A 31 -2.26 7.34 15.76
CA ALA A 31 -1.06 7.21 16.59
C ALA A 31 0.14 8.06 16.12
N GLY A 32 0.02 8.77 14.99
CA GLY A 32 1.03 9.68 14.48
C GLY A 32 1.94 9.13 13.37
N VAL A 33 1.61 7.97 12.78
CA VAL A 33 2.29 7.49 11.57
C VAL A 33 1.94 8.41 10.39
N LEU A 34 2.91 8.70 9.52
CA LEU A 34 2.72 9.65 8.42
C LEU A 34 2.07 9.02 7.19
N ARG A 35 2.31 7.73 6.92
CA ARG A 35 1.71 6.97 5.82
C ARG A 35 1.39 5.55 6.21
N VAL A 36 0.28 5.02 5.69
CA VAL A 36 0.01 3.58 5.73
C VAL A 36 -0.30 3.09 4.33
N TRP A 37 0.38 2.04 3.89
CA TRP A 37 0.11 1.38 2.61
C TRP A 37 -0.58 0.05 2.87
N VAL A 38 -1.77 -0.14 2.31
CA VAL A 38 -2.45 -1.43 2.28
C VAL A 38 -2.26 -2.06 0.92
N VAL A 39 -1.59 -3.21 0.88
CA VAL A 39 -1.29 -3.96 -0.35
C VAL A 39 -2.27 -5.12 -0.48
N ASP A 40 -3.04 -5.11 -1.57
CA ASP A 40 -3.90 -6.24 -1.95
C ASP A 40 -3.26 -6.98 -3.13
N SER A 41 -2.67 -8.14 -2.86
CA SER A 41 -2.03 -8.96 -3.89
C SER A 41 -3.03 -9.62 -4.84
N LYS A 42 -4.28 -9.84 -4.42
CA LYS A 42 -5.33 -10.40 -5.28
C LYS A 42 -5.88 -9.35 -6.22
N ALA A 43 -6.17 -8.16 -5.71
CA ALA A 43 -6.60 -7.03 -6.52
C ALA A 43 -5.45 -6.37 -7.29
N ARG A 44 -4.19 -6.73 -6.98
CA ARG A 44 -2.97 -6.09 -7.51
C ARG A 44 -3.01 -4.57 -7.32
N SER A 45 -3.31 -4.13 -6.10
CA SER A 45 -3.42 -2.72 -5.76
C SER A 45 -2.61 -2.35 -4.52
N ILE A 46 -2.21 -1.08 -4.46
CA ILE A 46 -1.62 -0.45 -3.29
C ILE A 46 -2.51 0.74 -2.94
N THR A 47 -3.11 0.75 -1.76
CA THR A 47 -3.86 1.91 -1.25
C THR A 47 -3.05 2.66 -0.22
N VAL A 48 -2.76 3.92 -0.48
CA VAL A 48 -2.04 4.82 0.40
C VAL A 48 -3.04 5.61 1.23
N PHE A 49 -2.90 5.54 2.55
CA PHE A 49 -3.67 6.32 3.52
C PHE A 49 -2.84 7.49 4.02
N TYR A 50 -3.48 8.65 4.07
CA TYR A 50 -2.91 9.93 4.49
C TYR A 50 -3.61 10.41 5.76
N PRO A 51 -2.93 11.15 6.65
CA PRO A 51 -3.54 11.71 7.86
C PRO A 51 -4.55 12.83 7.55
N ASP A 52 -4.39 13.52 6.43
CA ASP A 52 -5.07 14.76 6.10
C ASP A 52 -5.75 14.75 4.72
N ALA A 53 -5.77 13.60 4.04
CA ALA A 53 -6.40 13.44 2.72
C ALA A 53 -7.10 12.07 2.59
N PRO A 54 -8.09 11.96 1.68
CA PRO A 54 -8.69 10.68 1.35
C PRO A 54 -7.63 9.67 0.84
N PRO A 55 -7.81 8.36 1.10
CA PRO A 55 -6.90 7.34 0.59
C PRO A 55 -6.86 7.34 -0.94
N GLN A 56 -5.68 7.06 -1.50
CA GLN A 56 -5.48 6.92 -2.95
C GLN A 56 -5.07 5.49 -3.30
N THR A 57 -5.72 4.90 -4.30
CA THR A 57 -5.42 3.54 -4.75
C THR A 57 -4.67 3.58 -6.08
N TYR A 58 -3.53 2.89 -6.11
CA TYR A 58 -2.64 2.75 -7.26
C TYR A 58 -2.69 1.31 -7.78
N MET A 59 -2.81 1.17 -9.10
CA MET A 59 -2.92 -0.12 -9.80
C MET A 59 -2.14 -0.09 -11.12
N GLY A 60 -1.70 -1.26 -11.58
CA GLY A 60 -0.96 -1.41 -12.84
C GLY A 60 0.23 -0.46 -12.91
N ASP A 61 0.32 0.27 -14.02
CA ASP A 61 1.38 1.24 -14.32
C ASP A 61 1.12 2.65 -13.78
N THR A 62 0.09 2.85 -12.95
CA THR A 62 -0.14 4.14 -12.31
C THR A 62 1.02 4.46 -11.38
N LEU A 63 1.70 5.58 -11.65
CA LEU A 63 2.87 6.01 -10.89
C LEU A 63 2.47 6.45 -9.49
N LEU A 64 3.06 5.81 -8.48
CA LEU A 64 2.97 6.20 -7.08
C LEU A 64 4.16 7.11 -6.78
N ILE A 65 3.83 8.37 -6.47
CA ILE A 65 4.76 9.38 -5.97
C ILE A 65 4.20 9.88 -4.65
N ASP A 66 5.02 9.94 -3.61
CA ASP A 66 4.63 10.49 -2.31
C ASP A 66 5.64 11.54 -1.87
N SER A 67 5.13 12.71 -1.47
CA SER A 67 5.94 13.79 -0.90
C SER A 67 6.79 13.37 0.31
N LEU A 68 6.40 12.30 1.02
CA LEU A 68 7.18 11.78 2.15
C LEU A 68 8.48 11.09 1.68
N PHE A 69 8.52 10.61 0.44
CA PHE A 69 9.63 9.86 -0.13
C PHE A 69 10.13 10.54 -1.40
N GLU A 70 10.84 11.65 -1.24
CA GLU A 70 11.43 12.37 -2.38
C GLU A 70 12.30 11.45 -3.24
N GLY A 71 12.00 11.39 -4.54
CA GLY A 71 12.69 10.54 -5.51
C GLY A 71 12.28 9.07 -5.52
N LEU A 72 11.34 8.65 -4.66
CA LEU A 72 10.72 7.33 -4.77
C LEU A 72 9.57 7.37 -5.77
N GLU A 73 9.79 6.72 -6.90
CA GLU A 73 8.80 6.55 -7.96
C GLU A 73 8.67 5.06 -8.27
N LEU A 74 7.47 4.52 -8.10
CA LEU A 74 7.20 3.11 -8.41
C LEU A 74 5.76 2.91 -8.88
N THR A 75 5.51 1.82 -9.58
CA THR A 75 4.15 1.38 -9.90
C THR A 75 3.79 0.13 -9.11
N ALA A 76 2.49 -0.12 -8.93
CA ALA A 76 2.01 -1.34 -8.29
C ALA A 76 2.47 -2.58 -9.08
N GLU A 77 2.46 -2.52 -10.42
CA GLU A 77 2.97 -3.57 -11.31
C GLU A 77 4.43 -3.94 -10.97
N GLN A 78 5.31 -2.95 -10.84
CA GLN A 78 6.72 -3.16 -10.52
C GLN A 78 6.91 -3.86 -9.17
N VAL A 79 6.10 -3.51 -8.16
CA VAL A 79 6.12 -4.15 -6.84
C VAL A 79 5.75 -5.63 -6.96
N PHE A 80 4.66 -5.96 -7.66
CA PHE A 80 4.23 -7.35 -7.78
C PHE A 80 5.15 -8.19 -8.67
N ILE A 81 5.72 -7.62 -9.74
CA ILE A 81 6.77 -8.29 -10.54
C ILE A 81 7.98 -8.61 -9.65
N LYS A 82 8.48 -7.65 -8.88
CA LYS A 82 9.61 -7.87 -7.96
C LYS A 82 9.29 -8.88 -6.86
N ALA A 83 8.03 -8.97 -6.43
CA ALA A 83 7.56 -9.95 -5.46
C ALA A 83 7.38 -11.37 -6.03
N GLY A 84 7.63 -11.59 -7.33
CA GLY A 84 7.42 -12.89 -7.98
C GLY A 84 5.94 -13.23 -8.21
N ILE A 85 5.08 -12.21 -8.25
CA ILE A 85 3.64 -12.32 -8.54
C ILE A 85 3.39 -11.60 -9.88
N PRO A 86 3.85 -12.14 -11.03
CA PRO A 86 3.60 -11.51 -12.32
C PRO A 86 2.11 -11.55 -12.68
N ASN A 87 1.66 -10.62 -13.51
CA ASN A 87 0.31 -10.66 -14.09
C ASN A 87 0.26 -11.78 -15.15
N THR A 88 0.16 -13.03 -14.73
CA THR A 88 0.05 -14.17 -15.65
C THR A 88 -1.38 -14.26 -16.17
N ILE A 89 -1.68 -13.54 -17.26
CA ILE A 89 -2.52 -14.16 -18.28
C ILE A 89 -1.63 -15.27 -18.85
N LEU A 90 -1.83 -16.52 -18.41
CA LEU A 90 -1.30 -17.66 -19.15
C LEU A 90 -1.86 -17.55 -20.58
N PRO A 91 -1.03 -17.41 -21.63
CA PRO A 91 -1.53 -17.66 -22.97
C PRO A 91 -1.97 -19.12 -23.02
N SER A 92 -3.22 -19.35 -23.43
CA SER A 92 -3.75 -20.67 -23.75
C SER A 92 -2.86 -21.42 -24.75
#